data_AF-A0A4C1SBY6-F1
#
_entry.id   AF-A0A4C1SBY6-F1
#
_cell.length_a   1.000
_cell.length_b   1.000
_cell.length_c   1.000
_cell.angle_alpha   90.00
_cell.angle_beta   90.00
_cell.angle_gamma   90.00
#
_symmetry.space_group_name_H-M   'P 1'
#
loop_
_entity.id
_entity.type
_entity.pdbx_description
1 polymer ?
#
loop_
_entity_poly.entity_id
_entity_poly.type
_entity_poly.pdbx_seq_one_letter_code
_entity_poly.pdbx_strand_id
1 'polypeptide(L)'
;MKGAGSSLVDNSGMTHKPIVTCAGDWNLFCTLEAPLVAAIPQDSCEWRRSYGRVTKDVYLEATFIKYDVEKLQTDNAWNLLKRPILHMYWTDCVDVEYYKTTLREDIELWLKHLDQKGIVDWMIVLVETYDIRKTNKLLPRTTVLDKIRSEFGVKQTEDKFISVINPIKSESRSAESWRGLVARIRHFILVAYNKSLIKFEEFMREQREKRNDPEWDFCKYFILQEQLAFVLEMLSLYEEALVQYDELDALFSQFVVNSNITESPKWLSSFHQAVTSWHAVKLTALVPSHLRDLIVKKRATLLEFRSYLFQRQCAMLLLTFKPWEWLLAQGPMTEKLKVPPFDGTSSWSAYKLQCEVMIRATSWSQEQAQTELTLVLRDDALALLKAQWAIEYEKPIHKAYQSVPPEVVSNMLIQTFFHGFRNMGIHVGSSSAVSYSP
;
A
#
# COMPACT_ATOMS: atom_id res chain seq x y z
N MET A 1 25.66 -12.34 27.75
CA MET A 1 26.55 -12.81 26.67
C MET A 1 25.72 -13.09 25.43
N LYS A 2 26.14 -12.50 24.30
CA LYS A 2 25.63 -12.62 22.91
C LYS A 2 24.18 -12.19 22.66
N GLY A 3 24.07 -10.93 22.24
CA GLY A 3 22.92 -10.42 21.50
C GLY A 3 22.84 -11.05 20.11
N ALA A 4 21.65 -11.50 19.75
CA ALA A 4 21.31 -11.88 18.40
C ALA A 4 20.89 -10.62 17.64
N GLY A 5 21.86 -9.97 16.98
CA GLY A 5 21.56 -9.13 15.84
C GLY A 5 21.09 -10.03 14.70
N SER A 6 19.78 -10.23 14.56
CA SER A 6 19.22 -10.80 13.33
C SER A 6 19.07 -9.67 12.32
N SER A 7 20.09 -9.53 11.46
CA SER A 7 19.92 -8.89 10.16
C SER A 7 18.93 -9.74 9.36
N LEU A 8 17.65 -9.41 9.42
CA LEU A 8 16.65 -9.91 8.49
C LEU A 8 16.92 -9.24 7.14
N VAL A 9 17.68 -9.93 6.30
CA VAL A 9 17.57 -9.77 4.86
C VAL A 9 16.17 -10.26 4.51
N ASP A 10 15.24 -9.33 4.47
CA ASP A 10 13.84 -9.59 4.17
C ASP A 10 13.72 -9.98 2.69
N ASN A 11 13.65 -11.29 2.46
CA ASN A 11 13.37 -11.90 1.16
C ASN A 11 11.85 -12.14 0.98
N SER A 12 11.00 -11.46 1.75
CA SER A 12 9.55 -11.41 1.53
C SER A 12 9.19 -10.05 0.91
N GLY A 13 8.33 -10.04 -0.11
CA GLY A 13 8.00 -8.82 -0.83
C GLY A 13 7.43 -7.75 0.10
N MET A 14 7.73 -6.49 -0.21
CA MET A 14 7.42 -5.35 0.67
C MET A 14 5.93 -5.31 1.04
N THR A 15 5.57 -5.74 2.25
CA THR A 15 4.33 -5.33 2.90
C THR A 15 4.66 -4.06 3.68
N HIS A 16 4.30 -2.90 3.14
CA HIS A 16 4.50 -1.65 3.87
C HIS A 16 3.54 -1.65 5.08
N LYS A 17 4.02 -1.23 6.25
CA LYS A 17 3.19 -1.05 7.46
C LYS A 17 3.50 0.31 8.07
N PRO A 18 2.51 1.01 8.64
CA PRO A 18 2.74 2.21 9.44
C PRO A 18 3.79 1.99 10.53
N ILE A 19 4.80 2.86 10.59
CA ILE A 19 5.87 2.77 11.57
C ILE A 19 5.52 3.65 12.77
N VAL A 20 5.55 3.07 13.97
CA VAL A 20 5.28 3.76 15.25
C VAL A 20 6.53 3.64 16.13
N THR A 21 7.01 4.76 16.69
CA THR A 21 8.15 4.70 17.61
C THR A 21 7.70 4.63 19.06
N CYS A 22 8.41 3.89 19.91
CA CYS A 22 8.13 3.81 21.34
C CYS A 22 9.32 4.33 22.17
N ALA A 23 9.06 5.35 22.99
CA ALA A 23 9.95 5.96 23.97
C ALA A 23 9.53 5.59 25.41
N GLY A 24 10.33 5.97 26.39
CA GLY A 24 10.09 5.64 27.80
C GLY A 24 10.55 4.22 28.14
N ASP A 25 9.72 3.47 28.86
CA ASP A 25 10.03 2.09 29.24
C ASP A 25 9.85 1.12 28.06
N TRP A 26 10.96 0.84 27.37
CA TRP A 26 11.00 -0.11 26.26
C TRP A 26 10.73 -1.55 26.68
N ASN A 27 11.16 -1.97 27.88
CA ASN A 27 10.97 -3.34 28.33
C ASN A 27 9.49 -3.60 28.63
N LEU A 28 8.81 -2.63 29.26
CA LEU A 28 7.38 -2.64 29.44
C LEU A 28 6.65 -2.78 28.10
N PHE A 29 6.99 -1.94 27.11
CA PHE A 29 6.39 -1.99 25.78
C PHE A 29 6.55 -3.38 25.12
N CYS A 30 7.75 -3.97 25.16
CA CYS A 30 7.98 -5.29 24.57
C CYS A 30 7.07 -6.39 25.14
N THR A 31 6.63 -6.28 26.40
CA THR A 31 5.65 -7.23 26.95
C THR A 31 4.25 -7.09 26.35
N LEU A 32 3.92 -5.89 25.84
CA LEU A 32 2.61 -5.51 25.31
C LEU A 32 2.56 -5.45 23.78
N GLU A 33 3.69 -5.59 23.09
CA GLU A 33 3.77 -5.49 21.63
C GLU A 33 2.94 -6.55 20.90
N ALA A 34 3.11 -7.83 21.26
CA ALA A 34 2.40 -8.94 20.62
C ALA A 34 0.87 -8.79 20.66
N PRO A 35 0.22 -8.51 21.82
CA PRO A 35 -1.22 -8.29 21.84
C PRO A 35 -1.65 -7.01 21.11
N LEU A 36 -0.80 -5.97 21.00
CA LEU A 36 -1.12 -4.77 20.21
C LEU A 36 -1.14 -5.08 18.72
N VAL A 37 -0.07 -5.71 18.22
CA VAL A 37 0.04 -6.09 16.80
C VAL A 37 -1.09 -7.02 16.39
N ALA A 38 -1.53 -7.91 17.28
CA ALA A 38 -2.68 -8.79 17.04
C ALA A 38 -4.03 -8.05 17.04
N ALA A 39 -4.21 -7.03 17.89
CA ALA A 39 -5.49 -6.33 18.09
C ALA A 39 -5.75 -5.17 17.12
N ILE A 40 -4.71 -4.47 16.66
CA ILE A 40 -4.84 -3.33 15.75
C ILE A 40 -5.61 -3.67 14.45
N PRO A 41 -5.32 -4.78 13.74
CA PRO A 41 -6.01 -5.11 12.49
C PRO A 41 -7.41 -5.73 12.66
N GLN A 42 -7.88 -6.02 13.88
CA GLN A 42 -9.13 -6.76 14.10
C GLN A 42 -10.40 -5.98 13.74
N ASP A 43 -10.40 -4.67 13.97
CA ASP A 43 -11.55 -3.82 13.66
C ASP A 43 -11.15 -2.73 12.67
N SER A 44 -12.11 -2.34 11.83
CA SER A 44 -11.97 -1.18 10.96
C SER A 44 -12.01 0.12 11.75
N CYS A 45 -11.52 1.19 11.14
CA CYS A 45 -11.64 2.55 11.64
C CYS A 45 -12.15 3.47 10.54
N GLU A 46 -13.07 4.38 10.87
CA GLU A 46 -13.54 5.37 9.91
C GLU A 46 -12.41 6.36 9.58
N TRP A 47 -12.02 6.37 8.31
CA TRP A 47 -11.10 7.35 7.77
C TRP A 47 -11.85 8.47 7.07
N ARG A 48 -11.84 9.65 7.72
CA ARG A 48 -12.40 10.89 7.18
C ARG A 48 -11.28 11.70 6.57
N ARG A 49 -11.31 11.85 5.24
CA ARG A 49 -10.38 12.70 4.50
C ARG A 49 -10.92 14.13 4.39
N SER A 50 -10.02 15.09 4.26
CA SER A 50 -10.38 16.49 4.01
C SER A 50 -11.08 16.68 2.66
N TYR A 51 -11.76 17.82 2.49
CA TYR A 51 -12.40 18.25 1.22
C TYR A 51 -13.60 17.41 0.76
N GLY A 52 -14.42 16.92 1.69
CA GLY A 52 -15.71 16.30 1.35
C GLY A 52 -15.61 14.93 0.66
N ARG A 53 -14.44 14.29 0.72
CA ARG A 53 -14.29 12.89 0.29
C ARG A 53 -15.14 11.99 1.17
N VAL A 54 -15.70 10.94 0.56
CA VAL A 54 -16.52 9.95 1.26
C VAL A 54 -15.71 9.29 2.38
N THR A 55 -16.31 9.18 3.57
CA THR A 55 -15.73 8.42 4.68
C THR A 55 -15.58 6.96 4.28
N LYS A 56 -14.39 6.39 4.51
CA LYS A 56 -14.08 5.00 4.19
C LYS A 56 -13.70 4.25 5.45
N ASP A 57 -14.13 3.01 5.56
CA ASP A 57 -13.63 2.11 6.59
C ASP A 57 -12.29 1.52 6.16
N VAL A 58 -11.28 1.68 7.01
CA VAL A 58 -9.92 1.21 6.72
C VAL A 58 -9.46 0.21 7.77
N TYR A 59 -8.69 -0.76 7.33
CA TYR A 59 -7.96 -1.69 8.19
C TYR A 59 -6.50 -1.28 8.23
N LEU A 60 -5.96 -1.28 9.43
CA LEU A 60 -4.62 -0.81 9.71
C LEU A 60 -3.79 -1.94 10.31
N GLU A 61 -2.52 -1.94 9.96
CA GLU A 61 -1.49 -2.63 10.72
C GLU A 61 -0.52 -1.60 11.30
N ALA A 62 0.38 -2.03 12.17
CA ALA A 62 1.44 -1.18 12.68
C ALA A 62 2.71 -2.00 12.95
N THR A 63 3.86 -1.39 12.68
CA THR A 63 5.17 -1.90 13.09
C THR A 63 5.75 -0.96 14.14
N PHE A 64 6.21 -1.52 15.25
CA PHE A 64 6.75 -0.75 16.36
C PHE A 64 8.28 -0.83 16.38
N ILE A 65 8.92 0.31 16.60
CA ILE A 65 10.38 0.40 16.72
C ILE A 65 10.76 1.23 17.94
N LYS A 66 11.94 0.96 18.51
CA LYS A 66 12.46 1.78 19.60
C LYS A 66 12.71 3.21 19.13
N TYR A 67 12.25 4.18 19.91
CA TYR A 67 12.51 5.59 19.67
C TYR A 67 14.02 5.87 19.74
N ASP A 68 14.49 6.59 18.74
CA ASP A 68 15.89 6.93 18.55
C ASP A 68 15.94 8.33 17.94
N VAL A 69 16.51 9.28 18.69
CA VAL A 69 16.52 10.71 18.34
C VAL A 69 17.27 10.95 17.01
N GLU A 70 18.32 10.17 16.77
CA GLU A 70 19.15 10.31 15.57
C GLU A 70 18.43 9.84 14.31
N LYS A 71 17.47 8.91 14.44
CA LYS A 71 16.68 8.33 13.34
C LYS A 71 15.40 9.10 13.03
N LEU A 72 15.11 10.20 13.72
CA LEU A 72 14.00 11.10 13.41
C LEU A 72 14.25 11.96 12.14
N GLN A 73 15.15 11.52 11.25
CA GLN A 73 15.61 12.31 10.11
C GLN A 73 14.45 12.75 9.21
N THR A 74 14.42 14.05 8.92
CA THR A 74 13.43 14.73 8.09
C THR A 74 13.91 14.93 6.65
N ASP A 75 15.07 14.39 6.28
CA ASP A 75 15.83 14.75 5.07
C ASP A 75 15.11 14.42 3.74
N ASN A 76 14.03 13.65 3.80
CA ASN A 76 13.11 13.52 2.68
C ASN A 76 11.67 13.56 3.17
N ALA A 77 11.17 14.79 3.41
CA ALA A 77 9.80 15.05 3.89
C ALA A 77 8.70 14.35 3.06
N TRP A 78 9.03 13.97 1.82
CA TRP A 78 8.15 13.32 0.85
C TRP A 78 8.22 11.79 0.87
N ASN A 79 9.05 11.15 1.71
CA ASN A 79 9.06 9.69 1.82
C ASN A 79 8.07 9.22 2.92
N LEU A 80 6.87 8.82 2.51
CA LEU A 80 5.80 8.42 3.43
C LEU A 80 6.00 7.02 4.03
N LEU A 81 6.83 6.16 3.42
CA LEU A 81 6.91 4.73 3.77
C LEU A 81 7.98 4.41 4.81
N LYS A 82 9.06 5.20 4.85
CA LYS A 82 10.20 4.96 5.76
C LYS A 82 10.17 5.84 7.01
N ARG A 83 9.18 6.73 7.10
CA ARG A 83 9.06 7.70 8.18
C ARG A 83 8.11 7.16 9.25
N PRO A 84 8.49 7.23 10.54
CA PRO A 84 7.55 7.00 11.63
C PRO A 84 6.40 8.01 11.61
N ILE A 85 5.16 7.52 11.69
CA ILE A 85 3.95 8.33 11.57
C ILE A 85 3.36 8.72 12.93
N LEU A 86 3.66 7.95 13.98
CA LEU A 86 3.20 8.18 15.35
C LEU A 86 4.32 7.91 16.35
N HIS A 87 4.40 8.72 17.40
CA HIS A 87 5.38 8.58 18.48
C HIS A 87 4.68 8.34 19.82
N MET A 88 4.98 7.22 20.48
CA MET A 88 4.36 6.83 21.74
C MET A 88 5.38 6.88 22.87
N TYR A 89 4.99 7.38 24.03
CA TYR A 89 5.79 7.29 25.27
C TYR A 89 5.10 6.33 26.25
N TRP A 90 5.84 5.33 26.73
CA TRP A 90 5.32 4.29 27.62
C TRP A 90 5.90 4.43 29.02
N THR A 91 5.05 4.32 30.04
CA THR A 91 5.45 4.31 31.45
C THR A 91 4.45 3.51 32.28
N ASP A 92 4.89 2.88 33.35
CA ASP A 92 4.03 2.24 34.38
C ASP A 92 4.13 2.97 35.73
N CYS A 93 4.61 4.22 35.71
CA CYS A 93 4.90 4.98 36.91
C CYS A 93 3.64 5.27 37.75
N VAL A 94 3.61 4.70 38.95
CA VAL A 94 2.58 4.96 39.98
C VAL A 94 3.06 5.90 41.08
N ASP A 95 4.37 6.13 41.19
CA ASP A 95 4.98 6.93 42.25
C ASP A 95 5.07 8.41 41.86
N VAL A 96 4.37 9.24 42.63
CA VAL A 96 4.29 10.68 42.43
C VAL A 96 5.62 11.41 42.69
N GLU A 97 6.46 10.91 43.61
CA GLU A 97 7.76 11.53 43.89
C GLU A 97 8.78 11.16 42.81
N TYR A 98 8.74 9.90 42.32
CA TYR A 98 9.52 9.51 41.15
C TYR A 98 9.12 10.33 39.91
N TYR A 99 7.81 10.58 39.73
CA TYR A 99 7.33 11.47 38.67
C TYR A 99 8.00 12.84 38.71
N LYS A 100 7.98 13.50 39.87
CA LYS A 100 8.51 14.87 40.04
C LYS A 100 10.02 14.97 39.82
N THR A 101 10.75 13.92 40.18
CA THR A 101 12.22 13.95 40.23
C THR A 101 12.89 13.42 38.97
N THR A 102 12.23 12.53 38.22
CA THR A 102 12.85 11.85 37.06
C THR A 102 11.94 11.87 35.84
N LEU A 103 10.78 11.20 35.90
CA LEU A 103 9.94 10.95 34.72
C LEU A 103 9.45 12.24 34.04
N ARG A 104 9.19 13.30 34.82
CA ARG A 104 8.79 14.61 34.28
C ARG A 104 9.85 15.16 33.33
N GLU A 105 11.13 15.14 33.73
CA GLU A 105 12.23 15.66 32.93
C GLU A 105 12.43 14.83 31.66
N ASP A 106 12.27 13.51 31.75
CA ASP A 106 12.36 12.61 30.59
C ASP A 106 11.25 12.87 29.55
N ILE A 107 10.00 13.05 30.01
CA ILE A 107 8.87 13.37 29.12
C ILE A 107 9.06 14.75 28.48
N GLU A 108 9.49 15.75 29.26
CA GLU A 108 9.74 17.10 28.76
C GLU A 108 10.84 17.11 27.69
N LEU A 109 11.94 16.39 27.92
CA LEU A 109 13.04 16.25 26.97
C LEU A 109 12.59 15.53 25.69
N TRP A 110 11.82 14.46 25.81
CA TRP A 110 11.26 13.75 24.65
C TRP A 110 10.32 14.64 23.82
N LEU A 111 9.39 15.36 24.46
CA LEU A 111 8.49 16.30 23.78
C LEU A 111 9.27 17.43 23.10
N LYS A 112 10.31 17.95 23.73
CA LYS A 112 11.20 18.97 23.15
C LYS A 112 11.91 18.47 21.89
N HIS A 113 12.37 17.22 21.88
CA HIS A 113 12.96 16.62 20.68
C HIS A 113 11.95 16.49 19.53
N LEU A 114 10.70 16.12 19.83
CA LEU A 114 9.64 16.06 18.83
C LEU A 114 9.28 17.45 18.27
N ASP A 115 9.16 18.44 19.15
CA ASP A 115 8.84 19.84 18.78
C ASP A 115 9.92 20.47 17.89
N GLN A 116 11.20 20.25 18.21
CA GLN A 116 12.33 20.69 17.37
C GLN A 116 12.29 20.14 15.94
N LYS A 117 11.61 19.01 15.73
CA LYS A 117 11.40 18.39 14.41
C LYS A 117 10.03 18.67 13.82
N GLY A 118 9.21 19.50 14.47
CA GLY A 118 7.85 19.84 14.05
C GLY A 118 6.87 18.67 14.12
N ILE A 119 7.15 17.68 14.98
CA ILE A 119 6.34 16.46 15.12
C ILE A 119 5.26 16.71 16.18
N VAL A 120 4.00 16.67 15.75
CA VAL A 120 2.84 16.90 16.61
C VAL A 120 2.02 15.63 16.87
N ASP A 121 2.35 14.54 16.17
CA ASP A 121 1.61 13.28 16.20
C ASP A 121 2.27 12.34 17.20
N TRP A 122 1.85 12.47 18.45
CA TRP A 122 2.38 11.72 19.59
C TRP A 122 1.29 11.38 20.61
N MET A 123 1.56 10.40 21.47
CA MET A 123 0.72 10.05 22.62
C MET A 123 1.53 9.50 23.79
N ILE A 124 1.00 9.63 25.00
CA ILE A 124 1.60 9.09 26.24
C ILE A 124 0.66 8.04 26.81
N VAL A 125 1.20 6.86 27.09
CA VAL A 125 0.49 5.70 27.63
C VAL A 125 1.04 5.38 29.01
N LEU A 126 0.17 5.51 30.02
CA LEU A 126 0.41 5.03 31.38
C LEU A 126 -0.19 3.62 31.53
N VAL A 127 0.63 2.64 31.87
CA VAL A 127 0.20 1.26 32.12
C VAL A 127 -0.02 1.08 33.61
N GLU A 128 -1.27 0.88 34.02
CA GLU A 128 -1.64 0.63 35.40
C GLU A 128 -1.55 -0.85 35.73
N THR A 129 -0.85 -1.16 36.82
CA THR A 129 -0.81 -2.52 37.39
C THR A 129 -1.72 -2.58 38.62
N TYR A 130 -2.80 -3.34 38.53
CA TYR A 130 -3.74 -3.51 39.65
C TYR A 130 -3.28 -4.67 40.54
N ASP A 131 -2.92 -4.40 41.80
CA ASP A 131 -2.65 -5.45 42.79
C ASP A 131 -3.94 -5.79 43.55
N ILE A 132 -4.52 -6.95 43.24
CA ILE A 132 -5.77 -7.46 43.83
C ILE A 132 -5.63 -7.58 45.37
N ARG A 133 -4.41 -7.71 45.89
CA ARG A 133 -4.14 -7.86 47.34
C ARG A 133 -4.22 -6.55 48.12
N LYS A 134 -4.23 -5.39 47.45
CA LYS A 134 -4.37 -4.08 48.11
C LYS A 134 -5.83 -3.62 48.05
N THR A 135 -6.71 -4.30 48.79
CA THR A 135 -8.04 -3.78 49.08
C THR A 135 -7.93 -2.59 50.02
N ASN A 136 -8.49 -1.43 49.64
CA ASN A 136 -8.68 -0.24 50.49
C ASN A 136 -7.42 0.50 50.96
N LYS A 137 -6.72 1.16 50.03
CA LYS A 137 -6.07 2.43 50.38
C LYS A 137 -6.74 3.54 49.59
N LEU A 138 -7.14 4.59 50.30
CA LEU A 138 -7.65 5.85 49.75
C LEU A 138 -6.88 6.19 48.47
N LEU A 139 -7.60 6.31 47.35
CA LEU A 139 -7.01 6.74 46.10
C LEU A 139 -6.29 8.07 46.36
N PRO A 140 -5.02 8.22 45.94
CA PRO A 140 -4.33 9.50 45.99
C PRO A 140 -5.21 10.58 45.36
N ARG A 141 -5.25 11.77 45.96
CA ARG A 141 -6.12 12.88 45.53
C ARG A 141 -5.91 13.30 44.06
N THR A 142 -4.76 12.94 43.49
CA THR A 142 -4.36 13.13 42.08
C THR A 142 -3.49 11.95 41.63
N THR A 143 -3.77 11.37 40.48
CA THR A 143 -2.94 10.31 39.87
C THR A 143 -1.71 10.87 39.16
N VAL A 144 -0.72 10.04 38.84
CA VAL A 144 0.43 10.44 38.00
C VAL A 144 -0.04 10.93 36.64
N LEU A 145 -1.05 10.28 36.05
CA LEU A 145 -1.63 10.71 34.78
C LEU A 145 -2.27 12.11 34.88
N ASP A 146 -2.96 12.41 35.98
CA ASP A 146 -3.56 13.74 36.19
C ASP A 146 -2.48 14.82 36.24
N LYS A 147 -1.32 14.51 36.84
CA LYS A 147 -0.16 15.42 36.85
C LYS A 147 0.40 15.64 35.45
N ILE A 148 0.64 14.55 34.71
CA ILE A 148 1.11 14.61 33.32
C ILE A 148 0.14 15.45 32.48
N ARG A 149 -1.17 15.23 32.60
CA ARG A 149 -2.21 16.00 31.90
C ARG A 149 -2.21 17.48 32.30
N SER A 150 -2.05 17.78 33.58
CA SER A 150 -2.04 19.18 34.04
C SER A 150 -0.82 19.97 33.58
N GLU A 151 0.32 19.28 33.38
CA GLU A 151 1.60 19.91 33.02
C GLU A 151 1.81 19.98 31.51
N PHE A 152 1.48 18.91 30.78
CA PHE A 152 1.71 18.80 29.34
C PHE A 152 0.44 18.88 28.49
N GLY A 153 -0.74 18.79 29.11
CA GLY A 153 -2.01 18.82 28.43
C GLY A 153 -2.55 20.24 28.22
N VAL A 154 -3.02 20.49 27.01
CA VAL A 154 -3.85 21.65 26.65
C VAL A 154 -5.21 21.08 26.21
N LYS A 155 -6.29 21.89 26.21
CA LYS A 155 -7.64 21.44 25.80
C LYS A 155 -7.69 20.69 24.46
N GLN A 156 -6.73 20.91 23.57
CA GLN A 156 -6.64 20.28 22.24
C GLN A 156 -5.80 18.98 22.22
N THR A 157 -5.09 18.67 23.30
CA THR A 157 -4.18 17.51 23.41
C THR A 157 -4.50 16.58 24.58
N GLU A 158 -5.58 16.85 25.33
CA GLU A 158 -6.03 16.03 26.47
C GLU A 158 -6.21 14.56 26.08
N ASP A 159 -6.58 14.33 24.84
CA ASP A 159 -6.92 13.07 24.23
C ASP A 159 -5.68 12.19 23.92
N LYS A 160 -4.47 12.77 24.01
CA LYS A 160 -3.16 12.12 23.82
C LYS A 160 -2.64 11.38 25.06
N PHE A 161 -3.28 11.56 26.22
CA PHE A 161 -2.85 10.97 27.49
C PHE A 161 -3.81 9.85 27.90
N ILE A 162 -3.33 8.61 27.83
CA ILE A 162 -4.15 7.41 28.02
C ILE A 162 -3.62 6.62 29.22
N SER A 163 -4.54 6.15 30.07
CA SER A 163 -4.25 5.08 31.03
C SER A 163 -4.87 3.77 30.55
N VAL A 164 -4.10 2.69 30.67
CA VAL A 164 -4.47 1.34 30.26
C VAL A 164 -4.14 0.38 31.39
N ILE A 165 -5.10 -0.48 31.74
CA ILE A 165 -4.86 -1.56 32.70
C ILE A 165 -4.02 -2.63 32.00
N ASN A 166 -2.96 -3.10 32.67
CA ASN A 166 -2.05 -4.09 32.12
C ASN A 166 -2.81 -5.40 31.77
N PRO A 167 -2.92 -5.78 30.48
CA PRO A 167 -3.68 -6.94 30.06
C PRO A 167 -3.08 -8.27 30.50
N ILE A 168 -1.76 -8.32 30.72
CA ILE A 168 -1.06 -9.52 31.17
C ILE A 168 -1.41 -9.85 32.62
N LYS A 169 -1.76 -8.83 33.42
CA LYS A 169 -2.08 -9.00 34.85
C LYS A 169 -3.56 -9.26 35.10
N SER A 170 -4.47 -8.77 34.24
CA SER A 170 -5.92 -8.90 34.44
C SER A 170 -6.70 -8.70 33.14
N GLU A 171 -6.82 -9.74 32.32
CA GLU A 171 -7.45 -9.69 30.99
C GLU A 171 -8.91 -9.18 31.02
N SER A 172 -9.72 -9.68 31.97
CA SER A 172 -11.14 -9.31 32.06
C SER A 172 -11.36 -7.83 32.43
N ARG A 173 -10.45 -7.23 33.21
CA ARG A 173 -10.53 -5.82 33.60
C ARG A 173 -9.88 -4.89 32.59
N SER A 174 -8.86 -5.36 31.89
CA SER A 174 -8.16 -4.57 30.87
C SER A 174 -8.94 -4.44 29.57
N ALA A 175 -9.85 -5.38 29.26
CA ALA A 175 -10.52 -5.47 27.97
C ALA A 175 -11.04 -4.13 27.43
N GLU A 176 -11.76 -3.36 28.24
CA GLU A 176 -12.31 -2.07 27.81
C GLU A 176 -11.21 -1.01 27.58
N SER A 177 -10.30 -0.85 28.54
CA SER A 177 -9.18 0.09 28.41
C SER A 177 -8.25 -0.24 27.25
N TRP A 178 -8.06 -1.54 26.97
CA TRP A 178 -7.25 -2.05 25.87
C TRP A 178 -7.90 -1.76 24.52
N ARG A 179 -9.20 -2.05 24.37
CA ARG A 179 -9.95 -1.65 23.17
C ARG A 179 -9.89 -0.15 22.93
N GLY A 180 -10.02 0.65 24.00
CA GLY A 180 -9.86 2.11 23.93
C GLY A 180 -8.49 2.55 23.44
N LEU A 181 -7.40 1.95 23.95
CA LEU A 181 -6.04 2.21 23.48
C LEU A 181 -5.87 1.87 22.00
N VAL A 182 -6.29 0.67 21.60
CA VAL A 182 -6.16 0.20 20.21
C VAL A 182 -6.93 1.12 19.26
N ALA A 183 -8.18 1.48 19.61
CA ALA A 183 -8.97 2.43 18.84
C ALA A 183 -8.27 3.80 18.72
N ARG A 184 -7.63 4.27 19.79
CA ARG A 184 -6.90 5.54 19.77
C ARG A 184 -5.63 5.48 18.93
N ILE A 185 -4.88 4.38 18.98
CA ILE A 185 -3.72 4.16 18.11
C ILE A 185 -4.14 4.22 16.64
N ARG A 186 -5.20 3.49 16.25
CA ARG A 186 -5.77 3.54 14.89
C ARG A 186 -6.11 4.98 14.50
N HIS A 187 -6.85 5.68 15.36
CA HIS A 187 -7.27 7.06 15.13
C HIS A 187 -6.07 8.00 14.92
N PHE A 188 -5.07 7.99 15.81
CA PHE A 188 -3.93 8.89 15.68
C PHE A 188 -3.04 8.58 14.48
N ILE A 189 -2.88 7.29 14.10
CA ILE A 189 -2.21 6.92 12.85
C ILE A 189 -2.93 7.55 11.65
N LEU A 190 -4.26 7.47 11.60
CA LEU A 190 -5.04 8.04 10.50
C LEU A 190 -5.02 9.56 10.45
N VAL A 191 -5.06 10.22 11.61
CA VAL A 191 -4.94 11.68 11.71
C VAL A 191 -3.57 12.15 11.20
N ALA A 192 -2.50 11.45 11.58
CA ALA A 192 -1.14 11.76 11.15
C ALA A 192 -0.95 11.52 9.64
N TYR A 193 -1.49 10.42 9.10
CA TYR A 193 -1.49 10.19 7.66
C TYR A 193 -2.30 11.23 6.90
N ASN A 194 -3.46 11.65 7.39
CA ASN A 194 -4.25 12.70 6.75
C ASN A 194 -3.45 13.99 6.58
N LYS A 195 -2.77 14.46 7.62
CA LYS A 195 -1.92 15.66 7.55
C LYS A 195 -0.77 15.49 6.55
N SER A 196 -0.14 14.32 6.56
CA SER A 196 0.99 14.01 5.68
C SER A 196 0.57 13.90 4.21
N LEU A 197 -0.58 13.24 3.96
CA LEU A 197 -1.12 13.03 2.63
C LEU A 197 -1.62 14.32 1.98
N ILE A 198 -2.20 15.26 2.72
CA ILE A 198 -2.60 16.56 2.17
C ILE A 198 -1.41 17.26 1.53
N LYS A 199 -0.32 17.41 2.28
CA LYS A 199 0.91 18.04 1.78
C LYS A 199 1.51 17.25 0.62
N PHE A 200 1.53 15.93 0.75
CA PHE A 200 2.10 15.03 -0.26
C PHE A 200 1.33 15.09 -1.59
N GLU A 201 0.00 15.04 -1.55
CA GLU A 201 -0.86 15.12 -2.74
C GLU A 201 -0.76 16.50 -3.42
N GLU A 202 -0.61 17.58 -2.66
CA GLU A 202 -0.32 18.92 -3.20
C GLU A 202 1.02 18.95 -3.94
N PHE A 203 2.10 18.47 -3.32
CA PHE A 203 3.40 18.38 -3.96
C PHE A 203 3.39 17.49 -5.21
N MET A 204 2.70 16.36 -5.16
CA MET A 204 2.50 15.50 -6.34
C MET A 204 1.80 16.22 -7.49
N ARG A 205 0.79 17.05 -7.18
CA ARG A 205 0.07 17.85 -8.18
C ARG A 205 1.01 18.85 -8.84
N GLU A 206 1.81 19.58 -8.06
CA GLU A 206 2.83 20.50 -8.59
C GLU A 206 3.82 19.78 -9.51
N GLN A 207 4.27 18.56 -9.15
CA GLN A 207 5.14 17.76 -10.01
C GLN A 207 4.44 17.29 -11.29
N ARG A 208 3.12 17.03 -11.26
CA ARG A 208 2.34 16.65 -12.46
C ARG A 208 2.09 17.82 -13.41
N GLU A 209 1.99 19.04 -12.88
CA GLU A 209 1.85 20.27 -13.68
C GLU A 209 3.12 20.57 -14.47
N LYS A 210 4.29 20.25 -13.89
CA LYS A 210 5.62 20.36 -14.52
C LYS A 210 5.94 19.27 -15.55
N ARG A 211 4.98 18.44 -15.94
CA ARG A 211 5.22 17.29 -16.85
C ARG A 211 5.74 17.66 -18.25
N ASN A 212 5.55 18.91 -18.65
CA ASN A 212 6.04 19.44 -19.93
C ASN A 212 7.45 20.07 -19.81
N ASP A 213 7.99 20.18 -18.60
CA ASP A 213 9.32 20.75 -18.39
C ASP A 213 10.41 19.80 -18.91
N PRO A 214 11.46 20.29 -19.61
CA PRO A 214 12.51 19.43 -20.14
C PRO A 214 13.29 18.62 -19.10
N GLU A 215 13.36 19.12 -17.87
CA GLU A 215 14.05 18.47 -16.74
C GLU A 215 13.15 17.49 -15.96
N TRP A 216 11.87 17.42 -16.33
CA TRP A 216 10.94 16.48 -15.74
C TRP A 216 11.22 15.05 -16.18
N ASP A 217 11.01 14.09 -15.29
CA ASP A 217 11.32 12.69 -15.52
C ASP A 217 10.18 11.81 -15.01
N PHE A 218 9.62 11.01 -15.92
CA PHE A 218 8.49 10.15 -15.60
C PHE A 218 8.85 9.13 -14.52
N CYS A 219 10.03 8.51 -14.52
CA CYS A 219 10.40 7.53 -13.50
C CYS A 219 10.45 8.15 -12.09
N LYS A 220 10.94 9.40 -11.97
CA LYS A 220 10.90 10.14 -10.69
C LYS A 220 9.44 10.38 -10.25
N TYR A 221 8.58 10.84 -11.15
CA TYR A 221 7.16 11.07 -10.85
C TYR A 221 6.41 9.76 -10.54
N PHE A 222 6.70 8.69 -11.26
CA PHE A 222 6.16 7.36 -11.05
C PHE A 222 6.43 6.88 -9.63
N ILE A 223 7.69 6.95 -9.16
CA ILE A 223 8.05 6.54 -7.80
C ILE A 223 7.40 7.46 -6.74
N LEU A 224 7.12 8.71 -7.08
CA LEU A 224 6.37 9.62 -6.21
C LEU A 224 4.90 9.16 -6.10
N GLN A 225 4.18 8.98 -7.21
CA GLN A 225 2.77 8.58 -7.20
C GLN A 225 2.56 7.14 -6.71
N GLU A 226 3.52 6.26 -6.96
CA GLU A 226 3.51 4.91 -6.41
C GLU A 226 3.58 4.91 -4.87
N GLN A 227 4.29 5.85 -4.24
CA GLN A 227 4.29 5.96 -2.78
C GLN A 227 2.89 6.26 -2.22
N LEU A 228 2.08 7.04 -2.94
CA LEU A 228 0.67 7.22 -2.58
C LEU A 228 -0.09 5.89 -2.69
N ALA A 229 0.11 5.15 -3.78
CA ALA A 229 -0.52 3.85 -3.98
C ALA A 229 -0.17 2.88 -2.84
N PHE A 230 1.09 2.85 -2.40
CA PHE A 230 1.51 2.03 -1.26
C PHE A 230 0.85 2.47 0.05
N VAL A 231 0.73 3.77 0.32
CA VAL A 231 0.02 4.22 1.53
C VAL A 231 -1.46 3.82 1.49
N LEU A 232 -2.12 3.93 0.35
CA LEU A 232 -3.51 3.50 0.19
C LEU A 232 -3.65 1.99 0.37
N GLU A 233 -2.74 1.20 -0.20
CA GLU A 233 -2.64 -0.25 0.01
C GLU A 233 -2.44 -0.62 1.49
N MET A 234 -1.58 0.10 2.23
CA MET A 234 -1.40 -0.08 3.68
C MET A 234 -2.67 0.18 4.50
N LEU A 235 -3.52 1.08 4.01
CA LEU A 235 -4.81 1.41 4.62
C LEU A 235 -5.94 0.47 4.11
N SER A 236 -5.59 -0.56 3.35
CA SER A 236 -6.53 -1.50 2.71
C SER A 236 -7.50 -0.83 1.72
N LEU A 237 -7.11 0.32 1.15
CA LEU A 237 -7.85 1.06 0.13
C LEU A 237 -7.37 0.67 -1.26
N TYR A 238 -7.60 -0.59 -1.60
CA TYR A 238 -7.05 -1.22 -2.80
C TYR A 238 -7.64 -0.65 -4.08
N GLU A 239 -8.90 -0.23 -4.09
CA GLU A 239 -9.52 0.44 -5.24
C GLU A 239 -8.86 1.79 -5.52
N GLU A 240 -8.65 2.60 -4.48
CA GLU A 240 -7.98 3.89 -4.61
C GLU A 240 -6.51 3.75 -4.99
N ALA A 241 -5.83 2.70 -4.50
CA ALA A 241 -4.48 2.35 -4.91
C ALA A 241 -4.43 1.90 -6.39
N LEU A 242 -5.41 1.12 -6.85
CA LEU A 242 -5.52 0.71 -8.26
C LEU A 242 -5.66 1.92 -9.18
N VAL A 243 -6.50 2.89 -8.82
CA VAL A 243 -6.65 4.15 -9.58
C VAL A 243 -5.30 4.85 -9.77
N GLN A 244 -4.40 4.83 -8.77
CA GLN A 244 -3.07 5.44 -8.93
C GLN A 244 -2.23 4.73 -10.01
N TYR A 245 -2.26 3.40 -10.07
CA TYR A 245 -1.54 2.64 -11.09
C TYR A 245 -2.17 2.83 -12.49
N ASP A 246 -3.50 2.89 -12.59
CA ASP A 246 -4.21 3.15 -13.84
C ASP A 246 -3.90 4.56 -14.38
N GLU A 247 -3.86 5.57 -13.52
CA GLU A 247 -3.47 6.92 -13.90
C GLU A 247 -2.01 6.99 -14.40
N LEU A 248 -1.09 6.27 -13.74
CA LEU A 248 0.31 6.19 -14.16
C LEU A 248 0.45 5.50 -15.52
N ASP A 249 -0.30 4.42 -15.74
CA ASP A 249 -0.31 3.69 -17.00
C ASP A 249 -0.87 4.54 -18.15
N ALA A 250 -1.97 5.26 -17.90
CA ALA A 250 -2.57 6.18 -18.85
C ALA A 250 -1.63 7.35 -19.20
N LEU A 251 -1.02 7.97 -18.18
CA LEU A 251 -0.07 9.07 -18.37
C LEU A 251 1.15 8.63 -19.17
N PHE A 252 1.72 7.47 -18.84
CA PHE A 252 2.85 6.91 -19.59
C PHE A 252 2.46 6.63 -21.04
N SER A 253 1.32 6.00 -21.27
CA SER A 253 0.79 5.69 -22.61
C SER A 253 0.63 6.96 -23.46
N GLN A 254 0.12 8.04 -22.85
CA GLN A 254 0.00 9.33 -23.53
C GLN A 254 1.35 9.86 -24.00
N PHE A 255 2.41 9.79 -23.18
CA PHE A 255 3.74 10.21 -23.58
C PHE A 255 4.33 9.36 -24.71
N VAL A 256 4.11 8.04 -24.67
CA VAL A 256 4.57 7.14 -25.75
C VAL A 256 3.86 7.49 -27.06
N VAL A 257 2.55 7.67 -27.06
CA VAL A 257 1.80 8.03 -28.27
C VAL A 257 2.24 9.40 -28.82
N ASN A 258 2.39 10.41 -27.95
CA ASN A 258 2.80 11.75 -28.36
C ASN A 258 4.22 11.79 -28.93
N SER A 259 5.12 10.90 -28.49
CA SER A 259 6.48 10.81 -29.02
C SER A 259 6.55 10.43 -30.51
N ASN A 260 5.48 9.89 -31.08
CA ASN A 260 5.38 9.64 -32.52
C ASN A 260 5.11 10.92 -33.34
N ILE A 261 4.66 12.00 -32.68
CA ILE A 261 4.21 13.24 -33.33
C ILE A 261 5.13 14.40 -32.98
N THR A 262 5.62 14.46 -31.74
CA THR A 262 6.46 15.54 -31.20
C THR A 262 7.81 15.00 -30.72
N GLU A 263 8.78 15.89 -30.47
CA GLU A 263 10.09 15.52 -29.93
C GLU A 263 9.95 14.67 -28.66
N SER A 264 10.53 13.47 -28.69
CA SER A 264 10.41 12.51 -27.60
C SER A 264 11.16 13.00 -26.36
N PRO A 265 10.56 12.94 -25.16
CA PRO A 265 11.25 13.31 -23.93
C PRO A 265 12.51 12.46 -23.70
N LYS A 266 13.60 13.08 -23.21
CA LYS A 266 14.88 12.40 -22.98
C LYS A 266 14.76 11.15 -22.10
N TRP A 267 13.93 11.20 -21.07
CA TRP A 267 13.70 10.09 -20.16
C TRP A 267 13.09 8.85 -20.85
N LEU A 268 12.33 9.04 -21.93
CA LEU A 268 11.64 7.97 -22.64
C LEU A 268 12.63 7.08 -23.43
N SER A 269 13.78 7.61 -23.82
CA SER A 269 14.83 6.85 -24.52
C SER A 269 15.28 5.61 -23.73
N SER A 270 15.26 5.67 -22.40
CA SER A 270 15.64 4.55 -21.53
C SER A 270 14.76 3.30 -21.70
N PHE A 271 13.51 3.46 -22.14
CA PHE A 271 12.55 2.36 -22.32
C PHE A 271 12.67 1.65 -23.67
N HIS A 272 13.40 2.23 -24.63
CA HIS A 272 13.58 1.71 -25.99
C HIS A 272 14.70 0.66 -26.11
N GLN A 273 15.28 0.23 -24.99
CA GLN A 273 16.32 -0.80 -24.98
C GLN A 273 15.78 -2.14 -25.49
N ALA A 274 16.60 -2.86 -26.26
CA ALA A 274 16.26 -4.18 -26.77
C ALA A 274 16.06 -5.18 -25.62
N VAL A 275 14.99 -5.96 -25.69
CA VAL A 275 14.66 -6.97 -24.66
C VAL A 275 15.61 -8.16 -24.82
N THR A 276 16.58 -8.30 -23.92
CA THR A 276 17.55 -9.41 -23.92
C THR A 276 17.07 -10.61 -23.11
N SER A 277 16.26 -10.37 -22.08
CA SER A 277 15.64 -11.39 -21.23
C SER A 277 14.39 -10.83 -20.57
N TRP A 278 13.35 -11.65 -20.41
CA TRP A 278 12.12 -11.24 -19.75
C TRP A 278 11.59 -12.36 -18.85
N HIS A 279 11.19 -11.98 -17.64
CA HIS A 279 10.58 -12.90 -16.68
C HIS A 279 9.06 -12.83 -16.80
N ALA A 280 8.42 -13.99 -16.81
CA ALA A 280 6.97 -14.11 -16.78
C ALA A 280 6.35 -13.31 -15.63
N VAL A 281 5.19 -12.71 -15.91
CA VAL A 281 4.36 -11.99 -14.94
C VAL A 281 3.95 -12.94 -13.81
N LYS A 282 4.17 -12.53 -12.56
CA LYS A 282 3.73 -13.28 -11.38
C LYS A 282 2.55 -12.55 -10.74
N LEU A 283 1.42 -13.24 -10.61
CA LEU A 283 0.26 -12.71 -9.88
C LEU A 283 0.48 -12.94 -8.39
N THR A 284 0.98 -11.92 -7.72
CA THR A 284 1.23 -11.96 -6.28
C THR A 284 0.88 -10.61 -5.69
N ALA A 285 0.44 -10.59 -4.44
CA ALA A 285 0.26 -9.35 -3.69
C ALA A 285 1.60 -8.63 -3.47
N LEU A 286 2.71 -9.38 -3.51
CA LEU A 286 4.05 -8.89 -3.25
C LEU A 286 4.51 -7.90 -4.33
N VAL A 287 5.19 -6.84 -3.90
CA VAL A 287 5.83 -5.88 -4.81
C VAL A 287 6.99 -6.56 -5.54
N PRO A 288 7.03 -6.57 -6.89
CA PRO A 288 8.15 -7.11 -7.65
C PRO A 288 9.42 -6.24 -7.50
N SER A 289 10.19 -6.46 -6.43
CA SER A 289 11.35 -5.62 -6.04
C SER A 289 12.39 -5.46 -7.15
N HIS A 290 12.73 -6.53 -7.86
CA HIS A 290 13.65 -6.49 -8.99
C HIS A 290 13.20 -5.52 -10.10
N LEU A 291 11.93 -5.59 -10.51
CA LEU A 291 11.39 -4.71 -11.54
C LEU A 291 11.32 -3.26 -11.04
N ARG A 292 10.92 -3.06 -9.79
CA ARG A 292 10.91 -1.74 -9.15
C ARG A 292 12.30 -1.11 -9.12
N ASP A 293 13.33 -1.89 -8.79
CA ASP A 293 14.72 -1.44 -8.78
C ASP A 293 15.21 -0.98 -10.16
N LEU A 294 14.78 -1.65 -11.23
CA LEU A 294 15.07 -1.24 -12.59
C LEU A 294 14.43 0.11 -12.93
N ILE A 295 13.19 0.34 -12.48
CA ILE A 295 12.47 1.60 -12.67
C ILE A 295 13.18 2.74 -11.91
N VAL A 296 13.52 2.51 -10.63
CA VAL A 296 14.25 3.48 -9.80
C VAL A 296 15.61 3.84 -10.39
N LYS A 297 16.34 2.85 -10.91
CA LYS A 297 17.65 3.05 -11.57
C LYS A 297 17.54 3.60 -12.99
N LYS A 298 16.32 3.80 -13.52
CA LYS A 298 16.03 4.24 -14.89
C LYS A 298 16.64 3.34 -15.97
N ARG A 299 16.58 2.03 -15.74
CA ARG A 299 17.09 1.00 -16.65
C ARG A 299 16.01 0.02 -17.12
N ALA A 300 14.76 0.21 -16.70
CA ALA A 300 13.66 -0.64 -17.09
C ALA A 300 13.37 -0.49 -18.59
N THR A 301 13.24 -1.60 -19.28
CA THR A 301 12.65 -1.65 -20.63
C THR A 301 11.16 -1.34 -20.58
N LEU A 302 10.58 -0.97 -21.72
CA LEU A 302 9.12 -0.80 -21.86
C LEU A 302 8.35 -2.03 -21.37
N LEU A 303 8.82 -3.23 -21.74
CA LEU A 303 8.18 -4.48 -21.38
C LEU A 303 8.24 -4.74 -19.87
N GLU A 304 9.39 -4.52 -19.22
CA GLU A 304 9.55 -4.69 -17.78
C GLU A 304 8.70 -3.70 -16.98
N PHE A 305 8.62 -2.45 -17.44
CA PHE A 305 7.80 -1.42 -16.81
C PHE A 305 6.30 -1.76 -16.88
N ARG A 306 5.78 -2.14 -18.05
CA ARG A 306 4.38 -2.55 -18.20
C ARG A 306 4.10 -3.85 -17.44
N SER A 307 5.05 -4.77 -17.38
CA SER A 307 4.95 -5.99 -16.57
C SER A 307 4.85 -5.66 -15.08
N TYR A 308 5.56 -4.63 -14.61
CA TYR A 308 5.47 -4.18 -13.23
C TYR A 308 4.10 -3.57 -12.93
N LEU A 309 3.65 -2.61 -13.74
CA LEU A 309 2.34 -1.97 -13.60
C LEU A 309 1.21 -3.00 -13.59
N PHE A 310 1.21 -3.92 -14.55
CA PHE A 310 0.22 -4.98 -14.64
C PHE A 310 0.20 -5.88 -13.39
N GLN A 311 1.39 -6.25 -12.86
CA GLN A 311 1.47 -7.02 -11.62
C GLN A 311 0.88 -6.26 -10.43
N ARG A 312 1.14 -4.95 -10.32
CA ARG A 312 0.58 -4.12 -9.25
C ARG A 312 -0.93 -3.95 -9.39
N GLN A 313 -1.45 -3.71 -10.58
CA GLN A 313 -2.90 -3.63 -10.84
C GLN A 313 -3.60 -4.94 -10.48
N CYS A 314 -3.06 -6.08 -10.92
CA CYS A 314 -3.58 -7.40 -10.54
C CYS A 314 -3.51 -7.64 -9.02
N ALA A 315 -2.42 -7.23 -8.35
CA ALA A 315 -2.30 -7.33 -6.91
C ALA A 315 -3.42 -6.56 -6.19
N MET A 316 -3.71 -5.32 -6.61
CA MET A 316 -4.75 -4.50 -5.99
C MET A 316 -6.13 -5.12 -6.19
N LEU A 317 -6.44 -5.59 -7.41
CA LEU A 317 -7.69 -6.28 -7.69
C LEU A 317 -7.85 -7.55 -6.84
N LEU A 318 -6.81 -8.37 -6.71
CA LEU A 318 -6.86 -9.58 -5.88
C LEU A 318 -7.16 -9.26 -4.41
N LEU A 319 -6.63 -8.16 -3.90
CA LEU A 319 -6.84 -7.70 -2.52
C LEU A 319 -8.23 -7.08 -2.32
N THR A 320 -8.75 -6.32 -3.29
CA THR A 320 -10.11 -5.74 -3.24
C THR A 320 -11.18 -6.81 -3.09
N PHE A 321 -11.09 -7.88 -3.89
CA PHE A 321 -12.18 -8.85 -3.99
C PHE A 321 -12.09 -10.00 -2.99
N LYS A 322 -11.00 -10.10 -2.22
CA LYS A 322 -10.68 -11.22 -1.30
C LYS A 322 -11.37 -12.54 -1.69
N PRO A 323 -11.13 -13.06 -2.91
CA PRO A 323 -12.00 -14.08 -3.52
C PRO A 323 -12.16 -15.35 -2.67
N TRP A 324 -11.20 -15.64 -1.78
CA TRP A 324 -11.26 -16.76 -0.84
C TRP A 324 -12.25 -16.56 0.33
N GLU A 325 -12.49 -15.33 0.82
CA GLU A 325 -13.47 -15.08 1.90
C GLU A 325 -14.91 -15.27 1.40
N TRP A 326 -15.20 -14.88 0.15
CA TRP A 326 -16.50 -15.12 -0.47
C TRP A 326 -16.75 -16.61 -0.77
N LEU A 327 -15.72 -17.33 -1.25
CA LEU A 327 -15.75 -18.78 -1.48
C LEU A 327 -15.94 -19.61 -0.19
N LEU A 328 -15.51 -19.10 0.97
CA LEU A 328 -15.72 -19.74 2.27
C LEU A 328 -17.09 -19.40 2.88
N ALA A 329 -17.68 -18.26 2.51
CA ALA A 329 -18.95 -17.77 3.07
C ALA A 329 -20.20 -18.34 2.36
N GLN A 330 -20.10 -18.74 1.09
CA GLN A 330 -21.21 -19.36 0.36
C GLN A 330 -20.86 -20.82 0.06
N GLY A 331 -21.54 -21.74 0.74
CA GLY A 331 -21.52 -23.15 0.35
C GLY A 331 -21.92 -23.35 -1.13
N PRO A 332 -21.72 -24.54 -1.70
CA PRO A 332 -21.86 -24.77 -3.14
C PRO A 332 -23.28 -24.40 -3.62
N MET A 333 -23.39 -23.40 -4.50
CA MET A 333 -24.67 -22.88 -5.00
C MET A 333 -25.04 -23.54 -6.35
N THR A 334 -26.29 -23.98 -6.48
CA THR A 334 -26.82 -24.73 -7.64
C THR A 334 -27.96 -23.98 -8.34
N GLU A 335 -27.71 -22.84 -9.00
CA GLU A 335 -28.67 -22.25 -9.94
C GLU A 335 -27.99 -21.59 -11.15
N LYS A 336 -28.58 -21.78 -12.35
CA LYS A 336 -28.00 -21.38 -13.64
C LYS A 336 -28.15 -19.87 -13.88
N LEU A 337 -27.12 -19.11 -13.52
CA LEU A 337 -26.99 -17.68 -13.81
C LEU A 337 -26.38 -17.44 -15.21
N LYS A 338 -26.86 -16.43 -15.97
CA LYS A 338 -26.32 -16.03 -17.29
C LYS A 338 -25.56 -14.70 -17.21
N VAL A 339 -24.49 -14.58 -18.01
CA VAL A 339 -23.63 -13.38 -18.08
C VAL A 339 -24.30 -12.31 -18.97
N PRO A 340 -24.43 -11.05 -18.53
CA PRO A 340 -24.95 -9.95 -19.35
C PRO A 340 -23.97 -9.52 -20.45
N PRO A 341 -24.45 -8.97 -21.58
CA PRO A 341 -23.58 -8.49 -22.68
C PRO A 341 -22.75 -7.25 -22.28
N PHE A 342 -21.56 -7.10 -22.86
CA PHE A 342 -20.71 -5.93 -22.63
C PHE A 342 -21.28 -4.71 -23.36
N ASP A 343 -21.72 -3.71 -22.61
CA ASP A 343 -22.37 -2.51 -23.13
C ASP A 343 -21.45 -1.27 -23.20
N GLY A 344 -20.18 -1.42 -22.79
CA GLY A 344 -19.18 -0.35 -22.80
C GLY A 344 -19.33 0.70 -21.69
N THR A 345 -20.30 0.56 -20.78
CA THR A 345 -20.51 1.50 -19.65
C THR A 345 -19.58 1.23 -18.47
N SER A 346 -19.11 -0.01 -18.35
CA SER A 346 -18.17 -0.48 -17.31
C SER A 346 -16.76 -0.63 -17.89
N SER A 347 -15.73 -0.42 -17.07
CA SER A 347 -14.36 -0.70 -17.50
C SER A 347 -14.22 -2.18 -17.89
N TRP A 348 -13.42 -2.46 -18.91
CA TRP A 348 -13.21 -3.83 -19.41
C TRP A 348 -12.75 -4.80 -18.30
N SER A 349 -11.97 -4.28 -17.36
CA SER A 349 -11.51 -4.97 -16.15
C SER A 349 -12.65 -5.38 -15.22
N ALA A 350 -13.66 -4.52 -15.04
CA ALA A 350 -14.84 -4.80 -14.22
C ALA A 350 -15.75 -5.84 -14.88
N TYR A 351 -15.94 -5.76 -16.21
CA TYR A 351 -16.72 -6.75 -16.96
C TYR A 351 -16.07 -8.14 -16.95
N LYS A 352 -14.75 -8.19 -17.12
CA LYS A 352 -13.99 -9.44 -17.07
C LYS A 352 -14.08 -10.12 -15.71
N LEU A 353 -14.09 -9.34 -14.63
CA LEU A 353 -14.25 -9.86 -13.28
C LEU A 353 -15.65 -10.43 -13.04
N GLN A 354 -16.70 -9.78 -13.56
CA GLN A 354 -18.07 -10.32 -13.52
C GLN A 354 -18.16 -11.67 -14.24
N CYS A 355 -17.52 -11.81 -15.40
CA CYS A 355 -17.43 -13.06 -16.14
C CYS A 355 -16.65 -14.14 -15.36
N GLU A 356 -15.50 -13.81 -14.76
CA GLU A 356 -14.68 -14.76 -13.99
C GLU A 356 -15.39 -15.24 -12.71
N VAL A 357 -16.12 -14.35 -12.03
CA VAL A 357 -16.94 -14.68 -10.87
C VAL A 357 -18.09 -15.62 -11.27
N MET A 358 -18.74 -15.36 -12.40
CA MET A 358 -19.84 -16.18 -12.93
C MET A 358 -19.40 -17.57 -13.38
N ILE A 359 -18.25 -17.69 -14.06
CA ILE A 359 -17.67 -18.96 -14.49
C ILE A 359 -17.31 -19.83 -13.28
N ARG A 360 -16.81 -19.22 -12.21
CA ARG A 360 -16.50 -19.90 -10.95
C ARG A 360 -17.75 -20.28 -10.15
N ALA A 361 -18.80 -19.46 -10.19
CA ALA A 361 -20.06 -19.72 -9.50
C ALA A 361 -20.90 -20.83 -10.15
N THR A 362 -20.79 -21.02 -11.46
CA THR A 362 -21.65 -21.96 -12.23
C THR A 362 -20.97 -23.30 -12.53
N SER A 363 -19.73 -23.52 -12.08
CA SER A 363 -18.93 -24.73 -12.35
C SER A 363 -18.85 -25.09 -13.84
N TRP A 364 -18.83 -24.09 -14.73
CA TRP A 364 -18.74 -24.33 -16.17
C TRP A 364 -17.43 -25.02 -16.52
N SER A 365 -17.52 -26.03 -17.39
CA SER A 365 -16.32 -26.61 -17.99
C SER A 365 -15.61 -25.57 -18.87
N GLN A 366 -14.29 -25.74 -19.03
CA GLN A 366 -13.47 -24.81 -19.81
C GLN A 366 -14.00 -24.58 -21.24
N GLU A 367 -14.59 -25.60 -21.87
CA GLU A 367 -15.19 -25.53 -23.21
C GLU A 367 -16.52 -24.76 -23.24
N GLN A 368 -17.34 -24.87 -22.20
CA GLN A 368 -18.60 -24.13 -22.08
C GLN A 368 -18.36 -22.65 -21.81
N ALA A 369 -17.41 -22.33 -20.93
CA ALA A 369 -17.00 -20.95 -20.67
C ALA A 369 -16.39 -20.31 -21.93
N GLN A 370 -15.59 -21.06 -22.68
CA GLN A 370 -15.04 -20.61 -23.96
C GLN A 370 -16.13 -20.37 -25.01
N THR A 371 -17.13 -21.25 -25.12
CA THR A 371 -18.19 -21.12 -26.12
C THR A 371 -19.07 -19.90 -25.86
N GLU A 372 -19.49 -19.68 -24.61
CA GLU A 372 -20.32 -18.52 -24.22
C GLU A 372 -19.54 -17.20 -24.35
N LEU A 373 -18.29 -17.15 -23.90
CA LEU A 373 -17.42 -15.98 -24.11
C LEU A 373 -17.19 -15.70 -25.61
N THR A 374 -17.02 -16.74 -26.42
CA THR A 374 -16.81 -16.59 -27.88
C THR A 374 -18.05 -16.08 -28.60
N LEU A 375 -19.25 -16.43 -28.14
CA LEU A 375 -20.51 -15.91 -28.68
C LEU A 375 -20.71 -14.43 -28.34
N VAL A 376 -20.31 -14.02 -27.13
CA VAL A 376 -20.43 -12.63 -26.66
C VAL A 376 -19.36 -11.71 -27.28
N LEU A 377 -18.20 -12.23 -27.66
CA LEU A 377 -17.03 -11.44 -28.14
C LEU A 377 -16.85 -11.40 -29.67
N ARG A 378 -17.73 -12.06 -30.44
CA ARG A 378 -17.45 -12.42 -31.83
C ARG A 378 -17.44 -11.27 -32.83
N ASP A 379 -18.29 -10.26 -32.65
CA ASP A 379 -18.64 -9.38 -33.75
C ASP A 379 -17.81 -8.09 -33.82
N ASP A 380 -17.38 -7.52 -32.69
CA ASP A 380 -16.68 -6.22 -32.69
C ASP A 380 -15.15 -6.32 -32.47
N ALA A 381 -14.67 -7.36 -31.78
CA ALA A 381 -13.24 -7.52 -31.45
C ALA A 381 -12.38 -7.98 -32.65
N LEU A 382 -12.97 -8.66 -33.63
CA LEU A 382 -12.27 -9.20 -34.80
C LEU A 382 -11.90 -8.12 -35.83
N ALA A 383 -12.63 -6.99 -35.84
CA ALA A 383 -12.37 -5.86 -36.73
C ALA A 383 -11.14 -5.05 -36.30
N LEU A 384 -10.90 -4.93 -34.98
CA LEU A 384 -9.76 -4.21 -34.39
C LEU A 384 -8.44 -5.00 -34.48
N LEU A 385 -8.51 -6.33 -34.46
CA LEU A 385 -7.33 -7.21 -34.36
C LEU A 385 -6.57 -7.39 -35.69
N LYS A 386 -7.16 -7.04 -36.83
CA LYS A 386 -6.54 -7.18 -38.16
C LYS A 386 -5.60 -6.03 -38.53
N ALA A 387 -5.50 -4.98 -37.72
CA ALA A 387 -4.59 -3.86 -37.97
C ALA A 387 -3.20 -4.07 -37.33
N GLN A 388 -2.33 -4.81 -38.03
CA GLN A 388 -0.95 -4.40 -38.37
C GLN A 388 0.27 -4.57 -37.40
N TRP A 389 0.25 -5.40 -36.34
CA TRP A 389 1.28 -5.27 -35.26
C TRP A 389 1.96 -6.55 -34.69
N ALA A 390 1.96 -7.68 -35.39
CA ALA A 390 2.21 -8.99 -34.76
C ALA A 390 3.66 -9.52 -34.63
N ILE A 391 4.72 -8.95 -35.21
CA ILE A 391 5.89 -9.81 -35.55
C ILE A 391 7.12 -9.72 -34.61
N GLU A 392 7.37 -8.65 -33.85
CA GLU A 392 8.68 -8.48 -33.19
C GLU A 392 8.78 -8.96 -31.73
N TYR A 393 7.70 -8.94 -30.95
CA TYR A 393 7.72 -9.24 -29.51
C TYR A 393 7.00 -10.55 -29.11
N GLU A 394 6.28 -11.19 -30.03
CA GLU A 394 5.47 -12.39 -29.74
C GLU A 394 6.35 -13.63 -29.52
N LYS A 395 7.42 -13.80 -30.31
CA LYS A 395 8.32 -14.97 -30.23
C LYS A 395 9.09 -15.09 -28.90
N PRO A 396 9.72 -14.04 -28.34
CA PRO A 396 10.42 -14.13 -27.07
C PRO A 396 9.48 -14.35 -25.88
N ILE A 397 8.31 -13.70 -25.88
CA ILE A 397 7.31 -13.78 -24.80
C ILE A 397 6.65 -15.16 -24.78
N HIS A 398 6.32 -15.71 -25.96
CA HIS A 398 5.74 -17.04 -26.05
C HIS A 398 6.74 -18.14 -25.63
N LYS A 399 8.02 -17.98 -25.99
CA LYS A 399 9.12 -18.87 -25.55
C LYS A 399 9.31 -18.84 -24.03
N ALA A 400 9.14 -17.68 -23.38
CA ALA A 400 9.26 -17.54 -21.92
C ALA A 400 8.13 -18.23 -21.14
N TYR A 401 6.92 -18.33 -21.72
CA TYR A 401 5.77 -18.99 -21.09
C TYR A 401 5.66 -20.48 -21.42
N GLN A 402 6.34 -20.98 -22.46
CA GLN A 402 6.43 -22.41 -22.75
C GLN A 402 7.23 -23.18 -21.70
N SER A 403 8.11 -22.51 -20.93
CA SER A 403 8.91 -23.11 -19.86
C SER A 403 8.27 -23.06 -18.48
N VAL A 404 7.07 -22.47 -18.33
CA VAL A 404 6.38 -22.35 -17.03
C VAL A 404 5.28 -23.42 -16.93
N PRO A 405 5.19 -24.19 -15.83
CA PRO A 405 4.16 -25.21 -15.68
C PRO A 405 2.74 -24.63 -15.84
N PRO A 406 1.82 -25.31 -16.55
CA PRO A 406 0.48 -24.81 -16.85
C PRO A 406 -0.40 -24.56 -15.61
N GLU A 407 -0.02 -25.09 -14.46
CA GLU A 407 -0.65 -24.86 -13.16
C GLU A 407 -0.36 -23.46 -12.57
N VAL A 408 0.68 -22.78 -13.07
CA VAL A 408 1.18 -21.50 -12.52
C VAL A 408 0.75 -20.28 -13.35
N VAL A 409 0.25 -20.48 -14.58
CA VAL A 409 -0.06 -19.38 -15.51
C VAL A 409 -1.42 -19.55 -16.17
N SER A 410 -2.34 -18.62 -15.91
CA SER A 410 -3.61 -18.57 -16.64
C SER A 410 -3.36 -18.02 -18.05
N ASN A 411 -3.57 -18.85 -19.08
CA ASN A 411 -3.51 -18.48 -20.50
C ASN A 411 -4.39 -17.24 -20.81
N MET A 412 -5.45 -17.01 -20.05
CA MET A 412 -6.34 -15.85 -20.19
C MET A 412 -5.66 -14.53 -19.79
N LEU A 413 -4.76 -14.53 -18.80
CA LEU A 413 -4.02 -13.34 -18.36
C LEU A 413 -2.86 -13.00 -19.29
N ILE A 414 -2.22 -14.01 -19.87
CA ILE A 414 -1.26 -13.82 -20.96
C ILE A 414 -1.97 -13.13 -22.14
N GLN A 415 -3.15 -13.63 -22.55
CA GLN A 415 -3.94 -13.02 -23.63
C GLN A 415 -4.41 -11.59 -23.29
N THR A 416 -4.72 -11.30 -22.02
CA THR A 416 -5.10 -9.96 -21.55
C THR A 416 -3.93 -8.98 -21.60
N PHE A 417 -2.74 -9.44 -21.19
CA PHE A 417 -1.49 -8.69 -21.35
C PHE A 417 -1.24 -8.39 -22.84
N PHE A 418 -1.35 -9.39 -23.72
CA PHE A 418 -1.25 -9.20 -25.18
C PHE A 418 -2.31 -8.22 -25.74
N HIS A 419 -3.54 -8.24 -25.22
CA HIS A 419 -4.62 -7.36 -25.67
C HIS A 419 -4.39 -5.89 -25.23
N GLY A 420 -3.89 -5.66 -24.01
CA GLY A 420 -3.49 -4.32 -23.54
C GLY A 420 -2.36 -3.70 -24.37
N PHE A 421 -1.41 -4.51 -24.85
CA PHE A 421 -0.38 -4.08 -25.80
C PHE A 421 -0.93 -3.78 -27.20
N ARG A 422 -1.94 -4.53 -27.68
CA ARG A 422 -2.52 -4.38 -29.02
C ARG A 422 -3.40 -3.12 -29.17
N ASN A 423 -3.93 -2.56 -28.07
CA ASN A 423 -4.79 -1.36 -28.11
C ASN A 423 -4.03 -0.03 -28.30
N MET A 424 -2.70 -0.03 -28.39
CA MET A 424 -1.88 1.18 -28.59
C MET A 424 -1.13 1.14 -29.94
N GLY A 425 -1.81 1.52 -31.03
CA GLY A 425 -1.17 1.69 -32.34
C GLY A 425 -0.11 2.81 -32.32
N ILE A 426 1.17 2.43 -32.48
CA ILE A 426 2.34 3.35 -32.45
C ILE A 426 3.21 3.15 -33.72
N HIS A 427 2.80 3.59 -34.91
CA HIS A 427 3.62 3.35 -36.11
C HIS A 427 5.08 3.84 -35.94
N VAL A 428 6.03 2.90 -35.79
CA VAL A 428 7.46 3.18 -35.87
C VAL A 428 7.87 3.00 -37.32
N GLY A 429 8.33 4.10 -37.92
CA GLY A 429 8.76 4.17 -39.32
C GLY A 429 9.85 3.15 -39.65
N SER A 430 9.68 2.48 -40.77
CA SER A 430 10.69 1.66 -41.41
C SER A 430 11.94 2.48 -41.71
N SER A 431 13.04 2.23 -41.00
CA SER A 431 14.37 2.65 -41.42
C SER A 431 14.82 1.79 -42.60
N SER A 432 15.21 2.47 -43.68
CA SER A 432 16.16 2.06 -44.72
C SER A 432 15.88 0.76 -45.48
N ALA A 433 15.26 0.91 -46.65
CA ALA A 433 15.41 -0.03 -47.75
C ALA A 433 16.90 -0.12 -48.14
N VAL A 434 17.54 -1.23 -47.78
CA VAL A 434 18.75 -1.70 -48.47
C VAL A 434 18.29 -2.12 -49.87
N SER A 435 18.54 -1.26 -50.85
CA SER A 435 18.41 -1.61 -52.27
C SER A 435 19.75 -2.18 -52.73
N TYR A 436 19.84 -3.50 -52.83
CA TYR A 436 20.74 -4.11 -53.80
C TYR A 436 20.06 -4.01 -55.17
N SER A 437 20.60 -3.19 -56.05
CA SER A 437 20.42 -3.34 -57.50
C SER A 437 21.55 -4.25 -58.03
N PRO A 438 21.31 -4.99 -59.13
CA PRO A 438 22.10 -6.17 -59.51
C PRO A 438 23.58 -5.92 -59.76
#